data_AF-M4W045-F1
#
_entry.id   AF-M4W045-F1
#
_cell.length_a   1.000
_cell.length_b   1.000
_cell.length_c   1.000
_cell.angle_alpha   90.00
_cell.angle_beta   90.00
_cell.angle_gamma   90.00
#
_symmetry.space_group_name_H-M   'P 1'
#
loop_
_entity.id
_entity.type
_entity.pdbx_description
1 polymer ?
#
loop_
_entity_poly.entity_id
_entity_poly.type
_entity_poly.pdbx_seq_one_letter_code
_entity_poly.pdbx_strand_id
1 'polypeptide(L)'
;MSTGLQKLTQSELDEIIRKHMRFISGIRGGARAVVKFKDLSGLHFRKGDLSQADFTGSILINANMSNATFKGVSFFACDMRGANLENACFARADFRGATVVGANLTGADFEKADMREGVILERNPTNKTLSGSINNSKAKTIFSGSRLSETNLSGASANYADFSDADLSGVIVNDADFSNANFEGANLSGADFTGSNLKNANMKSSIISGTKLDEAETAGTNMTDALTEDKMGSKLEALGKTLEQLLEEHTAWIATAGKSGTRLDLSGYDLRHVLNLKKFSLTAVKAVGANFLNQDLQGASLQSAVMDRADFRDTKLANADFRGTSLKNGLFSRANLVGANLSPLIFPNPDGSKRLQRVNLSGANLRYAILSNAVLADCLLVGADLSYAVMHDCDLRRADLTGAILDNADFHGALLNDVISDRKLG
;
A
#
# COMPACT_ATOMS: atom_id res chain seq x y z
N MET A 1 5.83 -8.28 -20.61
CA MET A 1 6.96 -8.75 -21.44
C MET A 1 7.27 -10.18 -21.04
N SER A 2 7.51 -11.10 -22.00
CA SER A 2 7.93 -12.47 -21.69
C SER A 2 9.23 -12.43 -20.90
N THR A 3 9.23 -13.04 -19.73
CA THR A 3 10.32 -12.99 -18.73
C THR A 3 11.55 -13.81 -19.14
N GLY A 4 11.52 -14.47 -20.31
CA GLY A 4 12.57 -15.36 -20.79
C GLY A 4 12.74 -16.65 -19.97
N LEU A 5 12.07 -16.77 -18.81
CA LEU A 5 12.13 -17.93 -17.94
C LEU A 5 11.14 -19.00 -18.38
N GLN A 6 11.51 -20.27 -18.14
CA GLN A 6 10.58 -21.38 -18.37
C GLN A 6 9.43 -21.29 -17.36
N LYS A 7 8.20 -21.16 -17.89
CA LYS A 7 6.97 -21.20 -17.10
C LYS A 7 6.63 -22.63 -16.71
N LEU A 8 6.40 -22.86 -15.42
CA LEU A 8 5.89 -24.12 -14.90
C LEU A 8 4.37 -24.17 -15.03
N THR A 9 3.87 -25.36 -15.31
CA THR A 9 2.45 -25.70 -15.17
C THR A 9 2.14 -26.07 -13.72
N GLN A 10 0.86 -25.97 -13.34
CA GLN A 10 0.42 -26.40 -12.01
C GLN A 10 0.73 -27.89 -11.77
N SER A 11 0.63 -28.74 -12.79
CA SER A 11 0.94 -30.17 -12.66
C SER A 11 2.43 -30.43 -12.39
N GLU A 12 3.32 -29.64 -13.01
CA GLU A 12 4.77 -29.76 -12.75
C GLU A 12 5.10 -29.30 -11.33
N LEU A 13 4.50 -28.20 -10.87
CA LEU A 13 4.67 -27.73 -9.49
C LEU A 13 4.13 -28.76 -8.49
N ASP A 14 2.94 -29.31 -8.71
CA ASP A 14 2.32 -30.31 -7.84
C ASP A 14 3.23 -31.55 -7.70
N GLU A 15 3.85 -32.00 -8.80
CA GLU A 15 4.79 -33.12 -8.79
C GLU A 15 6.10 -32.80 -8.05
N ILE A 16 6.62 -31.57 -8.18
CA ILE A 16 7.78 -31.10 -7.42
C ILE A 16 7.47 -31.10 -5.92
N ILE A 17 6.34 -30.52 -5.52
CA ILE A 17 5.90 -30.47 -4.12
C ILE A 17 5.74 -31.89 -3.56
N ARG A 18 5.11 -32.79 -4.31
CA ARG A 18 4.94 -34.20 -3.90
C ARG A 18 6.29 -34.89 -3.66
N LYS A 19 7.27 -34.71 -4.56
CA LYS A 19 8.63 -35.27 -4.38
C LYS A 19 9.34 -34.64 -3.20
N HIS A 20 9.15 -33.35 -2.96
CA HIS A 20 9.80 -32.65 -1.87
C HIS A 20 9.24 -33.04 -0.50
N MET A 21 7.92 -33.19 -0.37
CA MET A 21 7.33 -33.69 0.87
C MET A 21 7.83 -35.11 1.19
N ARG A 22 7.99 -35.98 0.19
CA ARG A 22 8.63 -37.29 0.39
C ARG A 22 10.08 -37.17 0.86
N PHE A 23 10.82 -36.19 0.35
CA PHE A 23 12.20 -35.91 0.79
C PHE A 23 12.24 -35.49 2.25
N ILE A 24 11.39 -34.55 2.68
CA ILE A 24 11.28 -34.12 4.07
C ILE A 24 10.89 -35.28 4.99
N SER A 25 9.98 -36.15 4.55
CA SER A 25 9.57 -37.34 5.31
C SER A 25 10.54 -38.53 5.22
N GLY A 26 11.69 -38.41 4.55
CA GLY A 26 12.67 -39.49 4.40
C GLY A 26 12.19 -40.70 3.58
N ILE A 27 11.15 -40.52 2.75
CA ILE A 27 10.54 -41.59 1.95
C ILE A 27 11.32 -41.75 0.63
N ARG A 28 11.59 -43.01 0.24
CA ARG A 28 12.26 -43.34 -1.04
C ARG A 28 11.61 -42.66 -2.24
N GLY A 29 12.43 -42.16 -3.17
CA GLY A 29 11.97 -41.42 -4.34
C GLY A 29 11.56 -39.97 -4.06
N GLY A 30 11.82 -39.45 -2.86
CA GLY A 30 11.76 -38.02 -2.58
C GLY A 30 12.95 -37.26 -3.18
N ALA A 31 12.72 -36.00 -3.56
CA ALA A 31 13.75 -35.10 -4.07
C ALA A 31 13.54 -33.69 -3.53
N ARG A 32 14.62 -33.01 -3.12
CA ARG A 32 14.55 -31.60 -2.68
C ARG A 32 14.03 -30.72 -3.83
N ALA A 33 13.10 -29.80 -3.54
CA ALA A 33 12.63 -28.82 -4.50
C ALA A 33 13.75 -27.79 -4.78
N VAL A 34 14.28 -27.82 -6.00
CA VAL A 34 15.26 -26.85 -6.50
C VAL A 34 14.70 -26.30 -7.81
N VAL A 35 14.07 -25.13 -7.72
CA VAL A 35 13.30 -24.49 -8.79
C VAL A 35 13.84 -23.08 -8.99
N LYS A 36 15.05 -22.98 -9.54
CA LYS A 36 15.73 -21.70 -9.77
C LYS A 36 15.38 -21.13 -11.13
N PHE A 37 15.26 -19.80 -11.21
CA PHE A 37 15.06 -19.06 -12.46
C PHE A 37 13.90 -19.62 -13.30
N LYS A 38 12.75 -19.79 -12.66
CA LYS A 38 11.51 -20.24 -13.30
C LYS A 38 10.39 -19.22 -13.14
N ASP A 39 9.41 -19.29 -14.03
CA ASP A 39 8.16 -18.56 -13.90
C ASP A 39 7.11 -19.50 -13.27
N LEU A 40 6.68 -19.16 -12.06
CA LEU A 40 5.64 -19.79 -11.26
C LEU A 40 4.45 -18.84 -11.04
N SER A 41 4.31 -17.81 -11.87
CA SER A 41 3.27 -16.79 -11.71
C SER A 41 1.87 -17.40 -11.74
N GLY A 42 1.07 -17.03 -10.74
CA GLY A 42 -0.31 -17.51 -10.57
C GLY A 42 -0.44 -18.97 -10.12
N LEU A 43 0.64 -19.69 -9.85
CA LEU A 43 0.57 -21.08 -9.41
C LEU A 43 0.22 -21.22 -7.92
N HIS A 44 -0.31 -22.38 -7.54
CA HIS A 44 -0.74 -22.69 -6.18
C HIS A 44 0.19 -23.72 -5.51
N PHE A 45 0.70 -23.41 -4.32
CA PHE A 45 1.66 -24.25 -3.59
C PHE A 45 1.02 -25.21 -2.58
N ARG A 46 -0.32 -25.34 -2.61
CA ARG A 46 -1.14 -26.34 -1.89
C ARG A 46 -0.68 -26.71 -0.47
N LYS A 47 -0.61 -25.75 0.47
CA LYS A 47 -0.24 -25.98 1.90
C LYS A 47 0.94 -26.94 2.12
N GLY A 48 1.85 -27.04 1.15
CA GLY A 48 2.93 -28.02 1.17
C GLY A 48 4.01 -27.62 2.18
N ASP A 49 4.74 -28.62 2.68
CA ASP A 49 6.01 -28.36 3.34
C ASP A 49 7.13 -28.30 2.30
N LEU A 50 7.62 -27.08 2.08
CA LEU A 50 8.71 -26.67 1.20
C LEU A 50 9.91 -26.13 2.00
N SER A 51 10.06 -26.59 3.24
CA SER A 51 11.21 -26.27 4.07
C SER A 51 12.52 -26.62 3.37
N GLN A 52 13.47 -25.70 3.42
CA GLN A 52 14.77 -25.82 2.74
C GLN A 52 14.67 -25.90 1.20
N ALA A 53 13.53 -25.62 0.57
CA ALA A 53 13.49 -25.53 -0.90
C ALA A 53 14.32 -24.33 -1.41
N ASP A 54 14.64 -24.32 -2.69
CA ASP A 54 15.43 -23.25 -3.31
C ASP A 54 14.73 -22.74 -4.58
N PHE A 55 14.22 -21.52 -4.50
CA PHE A 55 13.48 -20.83 -5.56
C PHE A 55 14.27 -19.68 -6.20
N THR A 56 15.56 -19.54 -5.87
CA THR A 56 16.42 -18.42 -6.26
C THR A 56 16.12 -17.87 -7.66
N GLY A 57 15.87 -16.56 -7.76
CA GLY A 57 15.68 -15.84 -9.02
C GLY A 57 14.40 -16.18 -9.77
N SER A 58 13.43 -16.84 -9.13
CA SER A 58 12.16 -17.20 -9.75
C SER A 58 11.11 -16.09 -9.65
N ILE A 59 10.14 -16.15 -10.56
CA ILE A 59 9.01 -15.24 -10.63
C ILE A 59 7.79 -15.95 -10.06
N LEU A 60 7.20 -15.38 -9.03
CA LEU A 60 6.11 -15.88 -8.22
C LEU A 60 4.97 -14.83 -8.15
N ILE A 61 4.92 -13.91 -9.13
CA ILE A 61 3.90 -12.87 -9.21
C ILE A 61 2.51 -13.51 -9.12
N ASN A 62 1.67 -13.01 -8.22
CA ASN A 62 0.31 -13.51 -7.96
C ASN A 62 0.24 -15.01 -7.61
N ALA A 63 1.34 -15.66 -7.25
CA ALA A 63 1.32 -17.05 -6.81
C ALA A 63 0.62 -17.16 -5.44
N ASN A 64 -0.08 -18.28 -5.22
CA ASN A 64 -0.73 -18.57 -3.96
C ASN A 64 0.11 -19.55 -3.14
N MET A 65 0.75 -19.01 -2.10
CA MET A 65 1.60 -19.70 -1.15
C MET A 65 1.01 -19.69 0.27
N SER A 66 -0.25 -19.32 0.43
CA SER A 66 -0.87 -19.19 1.74
C SER A 66 -0.88 -20.51 2.50
N ASN A 67 -0.68 -20.43 3.82
CA ASN A 67 -0.67 -21.55 4.74
C ASN A 67 0.36 -22.66 4.43
N ALA A 68 1.33 -22.42 3.55
CA ALA A 68 2.40 -23.36 3.26
C ALA A 68 3.61 -23.12 4.19
N THR A 69 4.46 -24.15 4.34
CA THR A 69 5.66 -24.08 5.19
C THR A 69 6.90 -23.94 4.31
N PHE A 70 7.71 -22.94 4.59
CA PHE A 70 8.91 -22.57 3.85
C PHE A 70 10.10 -22.31 4.79
N LYS A 71 10.24 -23.09 5.86
CA LYS A 71 11.28 -22.87 6.86
C LYS A 71 12.67 -23.01 6.24
N GLY A 72 13.48 -21.95 6.33
CA GLY A 72 14.81 -21.89 5.72
C GLY A 72 14.82 -22.07 4.20
N VAL A 73 13.74 -21.75 3.51
CA VAL A 73 13.71 -21.66 2.05
C VAL A 73 14.66 -20.56 1.55
N SER A 74 15.18 -20.71 0.33
CA SER A 74 15.82 -19.60 -0.37
C SER A 74 14.87 -18.98 -1.41
N PHE A 75 14.50 -17.74 -1.16
CA PHE A 75 13.78 -16.85 -2.08
C PHE A 75 14.66 -15.69 -2.56
N PHE A 76 15.99 -15.88 -2.52
CA PHE A 76 16.95 -14.90 -2.97
C PHE A 76 16.60 -14.36 -4.37
N ALA A 77 16.53 -13.04 -4.51
CA ALA A 77 16.23 -12.36 -5.77
C ALA A 77 14.93 -12.80 -6.49
N CYS A 78 13.92 -13.27 -5.74
CA CYS A 78 12.62 -13.64 -6.31
C CYS A 78 11.70 -12.43 -6.52
N ASP A 79 10.82 -12.51 -7.52
CA ASP A 79 9.75 -11.53 -7.74
C ASP A 79 8.40 -12.12 -7.31
N MET A 80 7.85 -11.66 -6.19
CA MET A 80 6.61 -12.12 -5.56
C MET A 80 5.54 -11.02 -5.52
N ARG A 81 5.56 -10.07 -6.46
CA ARG A 81 4.56 -9.00 -6.49
C ARG A 81 3.14 -9.54 -6.49
N GLY A 82 2.29 -9.02 -5.61
CA GLY A 82 0.89 -9.45 -5.47
C GLY A 82 0.69 -10.92 -5.04
N ALA A 83 1.74 -11.63 -4.63
CA ALA A 83 1.60 -13.01 -4.16
C ALA A 83 0.75 -13.08 -2.88
N ASN A 84 0.05 -14.21 -2.69
CA ASN A 84 -0.63 -14.52 -1.44
C ASN A 84 0.27 -15.38 -0.56
N LEU A 85 0.82 -14.79 0.51
CA LEU A 85 1.70 -15.38 1.52
C LEU A 85 1.01 -15.51 2.90
N GLU A 86 -0.31 -15.32 2.95
CA GLU A 86 -1.11 -15.30 4.18
C GLU A 86 -0.89 -16.56 5.03
N ASN A 87 -0.62 -16.39 6.32
CA ASN A 87 -0.39 -17.47 7.30
C ASN A 87 0.71 -18.47 6.90
N ALA A 88 1.59 -18.15 5.96
CA ALA A 88 2.70 -19.02 5.57
C ALA A 88 3.87 -18.87 6.56
N CYS A 89 4.64 -19.94 6.74
CA CYS A 89 5.78 -19.96 7.65
C CYS A 89 7.10 -19.85 6.89
N PHE A 90 7.77 -18.72 7.03
CA PHE A 90 9.08 -18.36 6.46
C PHE A 90 10.17 -18.26 7.52
N ALA A 91 10.03 -18.93 8.66
CA ALA A 91 11.04 -18.90 9.71
C ALA A 91 12.42 -19.24 9.13
N ARG A 92 13.40 -18.35 9.34
CA ARG A 92 14.78 -18.44 8.84
C ARG A 92 14.94 -18.46 7.31
N ALA A 93 13.92 -18.03 6.56
CA ALA A 93 13.99 -17.93 5.11
C ALA A 93 14.97 -16.84 4.64
N ASP A 94 15.52 -17.00 3.44
CA ASP A 94 16.36 -16.00 2.78
C ASP A 94 15.55 -15.24 1.73
N PHE A 95 15.23 -13.98 2.02
CA PHE A 95 14.51 -13.02 1.19
C PHE A 95 15.42 -11.95 0.58
N ARG A 96 16.74 -12.09 0.66
CA ARG A 96 17.64 -11.02 0.21
C ARG A 96 17.44 -10.72 -1.28
N GLY A 97 17.21 -9.44 -1.58
CA GLY A 97 16.94 -8.97 -2.93
C GLY A 97 15.58 -9.36 -3.50
N ALA A 98 14.67 -9.93 -2.69
CA ALA A 98 13.34 -10.27 -3.15
C ALA A 98 12.45 -9.02 -3.29
N THR A 99 11.55 -9.03 -4.27
CA THR A 99 10.51 -8.02 -4.46
C THR A 99 9.17 -8.63 -4.07
N VAL A 100 8.54 -8.10 -3.04
CA VAL A 100 7.31 -8.61 -2.42
C VAL A 100 6.19 -7.54 -2.42
N VAL A 101 6.29 -6.59 -3.35
CA VAL A 101 5.42 -5.41 -3.41
C VAL A 101 3.95 -5.79 -3.55
N GLY A 102 3.11 -5.17 -2.71
CA GLY A 102 1.66 -5.40 -2.72
C GLY A 102 1.21 -6.82 -2.37
N ALA A 103 2.12 -7.70 -1.94
CA ALA A 103 1.76 -9.05 -1.53
C ALA A 103 0.96 -9.06 -0.22
N ASN A 104 0.17 -10.11 -0.02
CA ASN A 104 -0.53 -10.35 1.23
C ASN A 104 0.30 -11.27 2.14
N LEU A 105 0.83 -10.74 3.24
CA LEU A 105 1.61 -11.46 4.27
C LEU A 105 0.91 -11.49 5.63
N THR A 106 -0.39 -11.15 5.70
CA THR A 106 -1.15 -11.14 6.95
C THR A 106 -0.97 -12.46 7.71
N GLY A 107 -0.56 -12.35 8.99
CA GLY A 107 -0.34 -13.49 9.88
C GLY A 107 0.82 -14.42 9.49
N ALA A 108 1.65 -14.07 8.51
CA ALA A 108 2.82 -14.86 8.15
C ALA A 108 3.89 -14.87 9.26
N ASP A 109 4.72 -15.89 9.28
CA ASP A 109 5.80 -16.05 10.27
C ASP A 109 7.17 -15.94 9.61
N PHE A 110 7.87 -14.83 9.85
CA PHE A 110 9.21 -14.52 9.37
C PHE A 110 10.25 -14.55 10.50
N GLU A 111 10.02 -15.32 11.58
CA GLU A 111 10.99 -15.42 12.69
C GLU A 111 12.40 -15.67 12.15
N LYS A 112 13.34 -14.76 12.46
CA LYS A 112 14.75 -14.83 12.06
C LYS A 112 14.99 -14.92 10.55
N ALA A 113 14.07 -14.43 9.71
CA ALA A 113 14.28 -14.35 8.27
C ALA A 113 15.37 -13.32 7.92
N ASP A 114 16.06 -13.55 6.81
CA ASP A 114 17.08 -12.65 6.25
C ASP A 114 16.49 -11.85 5.10
N MET A 115 16.19 -10.59 5.33
CA MET A 115 15.57 -9.63 4.41
C MET A 115 16.55 -8.52 4.01
N ARG A 116 17.84 -8.67 4.29
CA ARG A 116 18.89 -7.69 3.95
C ARG A 116 19.01 -7.54 2.44
N GLU A 117 19.66 -6.47 1.98
CA GLU A 117 19.96 -6.36 0.56
C GLU A 117 20.85 -7.53 0.09
N GLY A 118 20.53 -8.08 -1.09
CA GLY A 118 21.30 -9.14 -1.72
C GLY A 118 22.45 -8.57 -2.57
N VAL A 119 23.56 -9.30 -2.67
CA VAL A 119 24.59 -9.00 -3.68
C VAL A 119 24.50 -10.07 -4.76
N ILE A 120 24.19 -9.66 -5.98
CA ILE A 120 24.26 -10.55 -7.15
C ILE A 120 25.72 -10.59 -7.60
N LEU A 121 26.33 -11.78 -7.49
CA LEU A 121 27.64 -12.05 -8.08
C LEU A 121 27.43 -12.45 -9.54
N GLU A 122 27.98 -11.67 -10.46
CA GLU A 122 27.99 -12.04 -11.86
C GLU A 122 29.15 -13.00 -12.13
N ARG A 123 28.84 -14.13 -12.75
CA ARG A 123 29.85 -15.09 -13.18
C ARG A 123 30.35 -14.67 -14.54
N ASN A 124 31.65 -14.34 -14.64
CA ASN A 124 32.26 -14.05 -15.92
C ASN A 124 32.27 -15.34 -16.79
N PRO A 125 31.59 -15.35 -17.96
CA PRO A 125 31.48 -16.55 -18.78
C PRO A 125 32.81 -16.99 -19.39
N THR A 126 33.81 -16.10 -19.50
CA THR A 126 35.10 -16.42 -20.13
C THR A 126 36.14 -16.95 -19.16
N ASN A 127 36.19 -16.44 -17.91
CA ASN A 127 37.27 -16.76 -16.98
C ASN A 127 36.82 -17.48 -15.69
N LYS A 128 35.53 -17.83 -15.58
CA LYS A 128 34.91 -18.51 -14.42
C LYS A 128 35.12 -17.81 -13.06
N THR A 129 35.64 -16.58 -13.05
CA THR A 129 35.75 -15.73 -11.87
C THR A 129 34.39 -15.17 -11.49
N LEU A 130 34.14 -15.07 -10.19
CA LEU A 130 33.01 -14.36 -9.62
C LEU A 130 33.44 -12.92 -9.40
N SER A 131 32.84 -11.98 -10.12
CA SER A 131 32.97 -10.56 -9.83
C SER A 131 31.62 -10.07 -9.32
N GLY A 132 31.60 -9.37 -8.17
CA GLY A 132 30.41 -8.61 -7.80
C GLY A 132 30.05 -7.67 -8.95
N SER A 133 28.76 -7.53 -9.26
CA SER A 133 28.32 -6.63 -10.32
C SER A 133 28.99 -5.26 -10.14
N ILE A 134 29.71 -4.81 -11.17
CA ILE A 134 30.64 -3.67 -11.15
C ILE A 134 29.90 -2.35 -10.82
N ASN A 135 28.56 -2.38 -10.81
CA ASN A 135 27.68 -1.25 -10.55
C ASN A 135 27.15 -1.16 -9.11
N ASN A 136 27.77 -1.81 -8.12
CA ASN A 136 27.41 -1.65 -6.70
C ASN A 136 25.90 -1.85 -6.40
N SER A 137 25.16 -2.47 -7.33
CA SER A 137 23.70 -2.57 -7.29
C SER A 137 23.37 -3.76 -6.41
N LYS A 138 23.40 -3.51 -5.10
CA LYS A 138 22.77 -4.41 -4.16
C LYS A 138 21.31 -4.58 -4.61
N ALA A 139 20.88 -5.82 -4.79
CA ALA A 139 19.49 -6.15 -5.02
C ALA A 139 18.73 -5.74 -3.75
N LYS A 140 17.96 -4.65 -3.85
CA LYS A 140 17.14 -4.19 -2.73
C LYS A 140 16.08 -5.22 -2.40
N THR A 141 15.84 -5.42 -1.11
CA THR A 141 14.70 -6.18 -0.65
C THR A 141 13.53 -5.22 -0.48
N ILE A 142 12.43 -5.46 -1.19
CA ILE A 142 11.33 -4.50 -1.33
C ILE A 142 10.02 -5.15 -0.88
N PHE A 143 9.46 -4.63 0.21
CA PHE A 143 8.16 -4.97 0.79
C PHE A 143 7.15 -3.81 0.68
N SER A 144 7.44 -2.80 -0.14
CA SER A 144 6.62 -1.60 -0.22
C SER A 144 5.15 -1.92 -0.57
N GLY A 145 4.22 -1.23 0.10
CA GLY A 145 2.77 -1.44 -0.03
C GLY A 145 2.24 -2.85 0.27
N SER A 146 3.07 -3.76 0.78
CA SER A 146 2.62 -5.10 1.14
C SER A 146 1.85 -5.09 2.47
N ARG A 147 1.03 -6.12 2.70
CA ARG A 147 0.22 -6.27 3.91
C ARG A 147 0.90 -7.24 4.88
N LEU A 148 1.54 -6.73 5.90
CA LEU A 148 2.22 -7.45 6.99
C LEU A 148 1.48 -7.33 8.34
N SER A 149 0.17 -7.07 8.30
CA SER A 149 -0.63 -6.96 9.52
C SER A 149 -0.54 -8.25 10.33
N GLU A 150 -0.23 -8.15 11.62
CA GLU A 150 -0.09 -9.29 12.54
C GLU A 150 1.00 -10.32 12.14
N THR A 151 1.96 -9.94 11.28
CA THR A 151 3.11 -10.78 10.92
C THR A 151 4.10 -10.89 12.10
N ASN A 152 4.74 -12.05 12.26
CA ASN A 152 5.87 -12.20 13.17
C ASN A 152 7.19 -11.97 12.43
N LEU A 153 7.95 -10.94 12.80
CA LEU A 153 9.28 -10.60 12.28
C LEU A 153 10.34 -10.66 13.39
N SER A 154 10.07 -11.33 14.51
CA SER A 154 10.99 -11.40 15.65
C SER A 154 12.37 -11.91 15.24
N GLY A 155 13.42 -11.17 15.61
CA GLY A 155 14.81 -11.50 15.29
C GLY A 155 15.16 -11.45 13.80
N ALA A 156 14.31 -10.91 12.92
CA ALA A 156 14.60 -10.79 11.50
C ALA A 156 15.75 -9.78 11.24
N SER A 157 16.51 -10.01 10.17
CA SER A 157 17.54 -9.07 9.70
C SER A 157 17.02 -8.36 8.45
N ALA A 158 16.63 -7.09 8.58
CA ALA A 158 15.99 -6.30 7.52
C ALA A 158 16.66 -4.94 7.32
N ASN A 159 17.95 -4.82 7.66
CA ASN A 159 18.70 -3.60 7.46
C ASN A 159 18.72 -3.21 5.96
N TYR A 160 18.44 -1.93 5.67
CA TYR A 160 18.23 -1.35 4.32
C TYR A 160 17.02 -1.88 3.52
N ALA A 161 16.13 -2.69 4.10
CA ALA A 161 14.92 -3.12 3.39
C ALA A 161 13.91 -1.96 3.24
N ASP A 162 13.12 -2.01 2.17
CA ASP A 162 12.10 -1.01 1.88
C ASP A 162 10.69 -1.52 2.24
N PHE A 163 10.11 -0.95 3.28
CA PHE A 163 8.74 -1.16 3.74
C PHE A 163 7.84 0.07 3.50
N SER A 164 8.22 0.97 2.59
CA SER A 164 7.43 2.19 2.33
C SER A 164 5.97 1.86 1.97
N ASP A 165 5.05 2.61 2.59
CA ASP A 165 3.60 2.39 2.52
C ASP A 165 3.11 0.97 2.87
N ALA A 166 3.92 0.09 3.45
CA ALA A 166 3.44 -1.22 3.90
C ALA A 166 2.46 -1.07 5.08
N ASP A 167 1.52 -2.01 5.18
CA ASP A 167 0.68 -2.16 6.37
C ASP A 167 1.34 -3.15 7.32
N LEU A 168 1.99 -2.63 8.36
CA LEU A 168 2.69 -3.34 9.43
C LEU A 168 1.92 -3.24 10.76
N SER A 169 0.61 -3.02 10.70
CA SER A 169 -0.21 -2.88 11.91
C SER A 169 -0.17 -4.15 12.77
N GLY A 170 0.11 -3.99 14.07
CA GLY A 170 0.23 -5.11 15.00
C GLY A 170 1.38 -6.08 14.73
N VAL A 171 2.37 -5.71 13.91
CA VAL A 171 3.54 -6.56 13.64
C VAL A 171 4.37 -6.77 14.90
N ILE A 172 4.90 -7.98 15.08
CA ILE A 172 5.80 -8.31 16.21
C ILE A 172 7.23 -8.30 15.68
N VAL A 173 8.07 -7.39 16.17
CA VAL A 173 9.42 -7.12 15.64
C VAL A 173 10.50 -7.10 16.72
N ASN A 174 10.24 -7.81 17.83
CA ASN A 174 11.18 -7.94 18.95
C ASN A 174 12.55 -8.42 18.49
N ASP A 175 13.63 -7.81 18.99
CA ASP A 175 15.03 -8.15 18.70
C ASP A 175 15.42 -8.14 17.20
N ALA A 176 14.64 -7.50 16.34
CA ALA A 176 14.93 -7.42 14.90
C ALA A 176 15.88 -6.26 14.56
N ASP A 177 16.63 -6.40 13.47
CA ASP A 177 17.49 -5.33 12.93
C ASP A 177 16.86 -4.67 11.70
N PHE A 178 16.34 -3.47 11.91
CA PHE A 178 15.78 -2.58 10.88
C PHE A 178 16.63 -1.34 10.66
N SER A 179 17.92 -1.40 11.00
CA SER A 179 18.80 -0.23 10.80
C SER A 179 18.83 0.19 9.34
N ASN A 180 18.67 1.49 9.09
CA ASN A 180 18.56 2.10 7.76
C ASN A 180 17.39 1.59 6.89
N ALA A 181 16.40 0.89 7.47
CA ALA A 181 15.21 0.48 6.73
C ALA A 181 14.32 1.69 6.41
N ASN A 182 13.53 1.57 5.35
CA ASN A 182 12.58 2.61 4.94
C ASN A 182 11.14 2.22 5.30
N PHE A 183 10.50 3.01 6.15
CA PHE A 183 9.11 2.89 6.58
C PHE A 183 8.29 4.14 6.19
N GLU A 184 8.75 4.94 5.22
CA GLU A 184 8.02 6.15 4.82
C GLU A 184 6.57 5.83 4.43
N GLY A 185 5.60 6.50 5.07
CA GLY A 185 4.17 6.28 4.83
C GLY A 185 3.60 4.94 5.33
N ALA A 186 4.40 4.08 5.95
CA ALA A 186 3.96 2.78 6.46
C ALA A 186 2.98 2.92 7.63
N ASN A 187 2.05 1.98 7.75
CA ASN A 187 1.19 1.87 8.93
C ASN A 187 1.84 0.92 9.95
N LEU A 188 2.31 1.46 11.07
CA LEU A 188 2.95 0.73 12.17
C LEU A 188 2.08 0.73 13.44
N SER A 189 0.78 1.04 13.30
CA SER A 189 -0.13 1.16 14.43
C SER A 189 -0.13 -0.12 15.27
N GLY A 190 0.11 -0.01 16.58
CA GLY A 190 0.14 -1.16 17.48
C GLY A 190 1.31 -2.13 17.29
N ALA A 191 2.31 -1.80 16.45
CA ALA A 191 3.51 -2.62 16.27
C ALA A 191 4.36 -2.68 17.54
N ASP A 192 5.05 -3.80 17.77
CA ASP A 192 5.92 -4.00 18.93
C ASP A 192 7.40 -4.07 18.51
N PHE A 193 8.09 -2.93 18.60
CA PHE A 193 9.52 -2.75 18.30
C PHE A 193 10.41 -2.84 19.55
N THR A 194 9.91 -3.44 20.64
CA THR A 194 10.67 -3.56 21.88
C THR A 194 12.03 -4.23 21.64
N GLY A 195 13.11 -3.58 22.09
CA GLY A 195 14.49 -4.08 21.95
C GLY A 195 15.03 -4.16 20.50
N SER A 196 14.32 -3.65 19.51
CA SER A 196 14.75 -3.68 18.10
C SER A 196 15.76 -2.58 17.77
N ASN A 197 16.49 -2.75 16.65
CA ASN A 197 17.40 -1.74 16.13
C ASN A 197 16.75 -0.96 14.97
N LEU A 198 16.47 0.33 15.19
CA LEU A 198 15.88 1.27 14.22
C LEU A 198 16.86 2.39 13.83
N LYS A 199 18.16 2.23 14.11
CA LYS A 199 19.17 3.26 13.85
C LYS A 199 19.13 3.72 12.39
N ASN A 200 19.03 5.03 12.17
CA ASN A 200 18.91 5.67 10.86
C ASN A 200 17.71 5.21 9.99
N ALA A 201 16.70 4.53 10.57
CA ALA A 201 15.52 4.16 9.82
C ALA A 201 14.73 5.41 9.39
N ASN A 202 14.08 5.36 8.23
CA ASN A 202 13.22 6.43 7.74
C ASN A 202 11.75 6.11 8.07
N MET A 203 11.18 6.75 9.08
CA MET A 203 9.76 6.60 9.47
C MET A 203 8.95 7.85 9.13
N LYS A 204 9.43 8.66 8.18
CA LYS A 204 8.77 9.90 7.78
C LYS A 204 7.34 9.65 7.33
N SER A 205 6.41 10.47 7.79
CA SER A 205 4.99 10.35 7.46
C SER A 205 4.41 8.97 7.76
N SER A 206 5.03 8.12 8.59
CA SER A 206 4.45 6.83 9.00
C SER A 206 3.30 7.04 10.00
N ILE A 207 2.53 5.99 10.26
CA ILE A 207 1.52 5.97 11.32
C ILE A 207 2.07 5.12 12.45
N ILE A 208 2.38 5.71 13.60
CA ILE A 208 3.00 5.05 14.75
C ILE A 208 2.11 5.08 16.00
N SER A 209 0.80 5.19 15.81
CA SER A 209 -0.17 5.25 16.91
C SER A 209 -0.18 3.95 17.71
N GLY A 210 0.18 4.02 18.99
CA GLY A 210 0.28 2.85 19.86
C GLY A 210 1.44 1.90 19.53
N THR A 211 2.42 2.33 18.73
CA THR A 211 3.66 1.57 18.50
C THR A 211 4.50 1.55 19.78
N LYS A 212 4.97 0.38 20.20
CA LYS A 212 5.91 0.26 21.33
C LYS A 212 7.33 0.39 20.82
N LEU A 213 8.09 1.32 21.41
CA LEU A 213 9.49 1.58 21.11
C LEU A 213 10.38 1.42 22.36
N ASP A 214 9.88 0.74 23.39
CA ASP A 214 10.62 0.53 24.64
C ASP A 214 11.95 -0.20 24.34
N GLU A 215 13.06 0.34 24.84
CA GLU A 215 14.40 -0.22 24.63
C GLU A 215 14.84 -0.32 23.14
N ALA A 216 14.10 0.26 22.20
CA ALA A 216 14.50 0.30 20.79
C ALA A 216 15.64 1.30 20.56
N GLU A 217 16.61 0.95 19.71
CA GLU A 217 17.69 1.85 19.32
C GLU A 217 17.23 2.76 18.17
N THR A 218 16.88 4.02 18.47
CA THR A 218 16.30 4.96 17.50
C THR A 218 17.26 6.11 17.11
N ALA A 219 18.57 5.99 17.35
CA ALA A 219 19.51 7.03 16.96
C ALA A 219 19.45 7.31 15.46
N GLY A 220 19.19 8.58 15.09
CA GLY A 220 19.10 9.01 13.70
C GLY A 220 17.84 8.58 12.96
N THR A 221 16.86 7.95 13.63
CA THR A 221 15.57 7.63 13.01
C THR A 221 14.83 8.91 12.64
N ASN A 222 14.34 9.00 11.40
CA ASN A 222 13.57 10.14 10.93
C ASN A 222 12.07 9.90 11.13
N MET A 223 11.44 10.57 12.11
CA MET A 223 9.99 10.50 12.36
C MET A 223 9.25 11.78 11.94
N THR A 224 9.82 12.58 11.02
CA THR A 224 9.19 13.81 10.52
C THR A 224 7.78 13.51 9.98
N ASP A 225 6.77 14.27 10.39
CA ASP A 225 5.36 14.08 9.99
C ASP A 225 4.73 12.73 10.37
N ALA A 226 5.35 11.93 11.24
CA ALA A 226 4.78 10.68 11.70
C ALA A 226 3.53 10.92 12.59
N LEU A 227 2.50 10.10 12.41
CA LEU A 227 1.25 10.19 13.17
C LEU A 227 1.29 9.32 14.43
N THR A 228 1.39 9.94 15.59
CA THR A 228 1.33 9.28 16.91
C THR A 228 -0.10 9.18 17.43
N GLU A 229 -0.29 8.57 18.61
CA GLU A 229 -1.56 8.62 19.35
C GLU A 229 -1.97 10.03 19.77
N ASP A 230 -1.06 11.00 19.75
CA ASP A 230 -1.39 12.38 20.05
C ASP A 230 -2.38 12.93 19.02
N LYS A 231 -3.41 13.60 19.51
CA LYS A 231 -4.40 14.23 18.64
C LYS A 231 -3.71 15.32 17.83
N MET A 232 -3.84 15.27 16.50
CA MET A 232 -3.35 16.34 15.64
C MET A 232 -4.31 17.53 15.66
N GLY A 233 -3.76 18.74 15.78
CA GLY A 233 -4.55 19.97 15.71
C GLY A 233 -5.59 20.12 16.83
N SER A 234 -6.70 20.79 16.53
CA SER A 234 -7.73 21.09 17.53
C SER A 234 -8.72 19.93 17.70
N LYS A 235 -9.14 19.66 18.94
CA LYS A 235 -10.24 18.73 19.20
C LYS A 235 -11.56 19.35 18.76
N LEU A 236 -12.50 18.56 18.23
CA LEU A 236 -13.85 19.05 17.90
C LEU A 236 -14.53 19.74 19.09
N GLU A 237 -14.24 19.33 20.32
CA GLU A 237 -14.73 19.98 21.55
C GLU A 237 -14.34 21.48 21.64
N ALA A 238 -13.25 21.89 20.99
CA ALA A 238 -12.81 23.28 20.93
C ALA A 238 -13.77 24.18 20.13
N LEU A 239 -14.66 23.61 19.31
CA LEU A 239 -15.70 24.35 18.60
C LEU A 239 -16.87 24.78 19.51
N GLY A 240 -16.88 24.36 20.78
CA GLY A 240 -17.88 24.76 21.77
C GLY A 240 -19.30 24.25 21.49
N LYS A 241 -19.45 23.35 20.51
CA LYS A 241 -20.71 22.72 20.08
C LYS A 241 -20.48 21.22 19.94
N THR A 242 -21.55 20.44 20.08
CA THR A 242 -21.47 19.01 19.76
C THR A 242 -21.36 18.83 18.24
N LEU A 243 -20.85 17.69 17.81
CA LEU A 243 -20.75 17.37 16.39
C LEU A 243 -22.14 17.39 15.73
N GLU A 244 -23.17 16.90 16.42
CA GLU A 244 -24.56 16.92 15.95
C GLU A 244 -25.04 18.35 15.69
N GLN A 245 -24.79 19.28 16.62
CA GLN A 245 -25.16 20.69 16.45
C GLN A 245 -24.44 21.33 15.26
N LEU A 246 -23.14 21.07 15.11
CA LEU A 246 -22.35 21.55 13.98
C LEU A 246 -22.89 21.03 12.65
N LEU A 247 -23.36 19.78 12.63
CA LEU A 247 -23.91 19.13 11.44
C LEU A 247 -25.35 19.58 11.14
N GLU A 248 -26.17 19.87 12.15
CA GLU A 248 -27.49 20.48 11.98
C GLU A 248 -27.36 21.87 11.35
N GLU A 249 -26.44 22.70 11.85
CA GLU A 249 -26.14 24.01 11.27
C GLU A 249 -25.63 23.89 9.84
N HIS A 250 -24.78 22.90 9.56
CA HIS A 250 -24.29 22.63 8.21
C HIS A 250 -25.39 22.17 7.26
N THR A 251 -26.28 21.30 7.73
CA THR A 251 -27.39 20.80 6.94
C THR A 251 -28.38 21.92 6.60
N ALA A 252 -28.67 22.81 7.56
CA ALA A 252 -29.45 24.01 7.31
C ALA A 252 -28.77 24.94 6.28
N TRP A 253 -27.44 25.06 6.38
CA TRP A 253 -26.64 25.85 5.44
C TRP A 253 -26.71 25.30 4.02
N ILE A 254 -26.62 23.97 3.84
CA ILE A 254 -26.79 23.33 2.54
C ILE A 254 -28.22 23.54 2.01
N ALA A 255 -29.23 23.23 2.83
CA ALA A 255 -30.64 23.26 2.41
C ALA A 255 -31.13 24.66 2.01
N THR A 256 -30.53 25.70 2.57
CA THR A 256 -30.92 27.09 2.33
C THR A 256 -29.98 27.84 1.39
N ALA A 257 -29.03 27.14 0.75
CA ALA A 257 -27.97 27.73 -0.07
C ALA A 257 -27.23 28.86 0.67
N GLY A 258 -26.95 28.64 1.95
CA GLY A 258 -26.19 29.53 2.82
C GLY A 258 -26.97 30.66 3.50
N LYS A 259 -28.31 30.69 3.41
CA LYS A 259 -29.12 31.73 4.06
C LYS A 259 -29.32 31.51 5.56
N SER A 260 -29.20 30.27 6.05
CA SER A 260 -29.37 29.90 7.46
C SER A 260 -28.38 28.80 7.84
N GLY A 261 -27.90 28.79 9.09
CA GLY A 261 -26.87 27.85 9.54
C GLY A 261 -25.45 28.26 9.14
N THR A 262 -24.49 27.38 9.43
CA THR A 262 -23.04 27.65 9.25
C THR A 262 -22.40 26.55 8.43
N ARG A 263 -21.57 26.90 7.45
CA ARG A 263 -20.74 25.92 6.74
C ARG A 263 -19.79 25.24 7.73
N LEU A 264 -19.76 23.91 7.75
CA LEU A 264 -18.85 23.16 8.60
C LEU A 264 -17.40 23.32 8.13
N ASP A 265 -16.55 23.80 9.03
CA ASP A 265 -15.09 23.90 8.83
C ASP A 265 -14.37 22.98 9.83
N LEU A 266 -13.81 21.89 9.30
CA LEU A 266 -13.00 20.89 9.98
C LEU A 266 -11.52 21.02 9.61
N SER A 267 -11.08 22.17 9.09
CA SER A 267 -9.68 22.33 8.66
C SER A 267 -8.71 22.14 9.83
N GLY A 268 -7.74 21.24 9.67
CA GLY A 268 -6.75 20.90 10.68
C GLY A 268 -7.28 20.10 11.88
N TYR A 269 -8.52 19.62 11.83
CA TYR A 269 -9.06 18.77 12.90
C TYR A 269 -8.67 17.31 12.71
N ASP A 270 -8.41 16.63 13.83
CA ASP A 270 -8.24 15.19 13.87
C ASP A 270 -9.59 14.48 14.07
N LEU A 271 -9.96 13.72 13.06
CA LEU A 271 -11.25 13.05 12.98
C LEU A 271 -11.13 11.53 13.16
N ARG A 272 -9.96 11.00 13.48
CA ARG A 272 -9.69 9.54 13.64
C ARG A 272 -10.67 8.85 14.60
N HIS A 273 -11.09 9.54 15.66
CA HIS A 273 -11.97 8.99 16.70
C HIS A 273 -13.45 9.37 16.53
N VAL A 274 -13.79 10.10 15.47
CA VAL A 274 -15.18 10.48 15.24
C VAL A 274 -15.93 9.28 14.69
N LEU A 275 -17.01 8.89 15.37
CA LEU A 275 -17.83 7.78 14.94
C LEU A 275 -18.92 8.26 13.99
N ASN A 276 -19.20 7.46 12.94
CA ASN A 276 -20.34 7.64 12.04
C ASN A 276 -20.33 8.91 11.15
N LEU A 277 -19.16 9.48 10.81
CA LEU A 277 -19.09 10.63 9.89
C LEU A 277 -19.87 10.41 8.57
N LYS A 278 -19.87 9.18 8.03
CA LYS A 278 -20.59 8.83 6.80
C LYS A 278 -22.11 9.02 6.85
N LYS A 279 -22.73 9.08 8.04
CA LYS A 279 -24.18 9.24 8.17
C LYS A 279 -24.64 10.66 7.82
N PHE A 280 -23.71 11.59 7.75
CA PHE A 280 -24.01 13.00 7.56
C PHE A 280 -23.64 13.45 6.14
N SER A 281 -24.37 14.46 5.66
CA SER A 281 -23.99 15.12 4.43
C SER A 281 -22.78 16.02 4.68
N LEU A 282 -21.64 15.64 4.12
CA LEU A 282 -20.41 16.43 4.13
C LEU A 282 -20.28 17.25 2.84
N THR A 283 -21.38 17.46 2.12
CA THR A 283 -21.42 18.27 0.91
C THR A 283 -20.90 19.67 1.21
N ALA A 284 -19.94 20.12 0.42
CA ALA A 284 -19.29 21.41 0.56
C ALA A 284 -18.62 21.64 1.92
N VAL A 285 -18.33 20.60 2.72
CA VAL A 285 -17.50 20.78 3.93
C VAL A 285 -16.14 21.38 3.57
N LYS A 286 -15.57 22.17 4.49
CA LYS A 286 -14.17 22.59 4.40
C LYS A 286 -13.37 21.78 5.42
N ALA A 287 -12.37 21.04 4.98
CA ALA A 287 -11.58 20.13 5.82
C ALA A 287 -10.11 20.12 5.35
N VAL A 288 -9.53 21.31 5.15
CA VAL A 288 -8.16 21.45 4.65
C VAL A 288 -7.18 20.95 5.72
N GLY A 289 -6.32 19.99 5.38
CA GLY A 289 -5.38 19.40 6.32
C GLY A 289 -6.03 18.60 7.45
N ALA A 290 -7.30 18.21 7.31
CA ALA A 290 -7.99 17.39 8.31
C ALA A 290 -7.53 15.93 8.23
N ASN A 291 -7.56 15.22 9.36
CA ASN A 291 -7.13 13.84 9.43
C ASN A 291 -8.33 12.88 9.48
N PHE A 292 -8.54 12.14 8.41
CA PHE A 292 -9.56 11.09 8.25
C PHE A 292 -8.98 9.68 8.30
N LEU A 293 -7.73 9.51 8.74
CA LEU A 293 -7.07 8.21 8.81
C LEU A 293 -7.97 7.12 9.40
N ASN A 294 -8.04 5.97 8.74
CA ASN A 294 -8.84 4.79 9.12
C ASN A 294 -10.36 5.03 9.22
N GLN A 295 -10.88 6.19 8.79
CA GLN A 295 -12.32 6.46 8.87
C GLN A 295 -13.12 5.59 7.90
N ASP A 296 -14.36 5.32 8.28
CA ASP A 296 -15.36 4.71 7.39
C ASP A 296 -16.25 5.81 6.80
N LEU A 297 -15.96 6.16 5.55
CA LEU A 297 -16.64 7.17 4.74
C LEU A 297 -17.26 6.54 3.48
N GLN A 298 -17.59 5.25 3.52
CA GLN A 298 -18.23 4.56 2.41
C GLN A 298 -19.59 5.19 2.10
N GLY A 299 -19.82 5.51 0.83
CA GLY A 299 -21.04 6.19 0.38
C GLY A 299 -21.20 7.62 0.89
N ALA A 300 -20.17 8.20 1.53
CA ALA A 300 -20.26 9.56 2.08
C ALA A 300 -20.49 10.58 0.95
N SER A 301 -21.37 11.56 1.22
CA SER A 301 -21.63 12.68 0.32
C SER A 301 -20.61 13.79 0.58
N LEU A 302 -19.63 13.94 -0.31
CA LEU A 302 -18.50 14.86 -0.17
C LEU A 302 -18.45 15.88 -1.31
N GLN A 303 -19.54 16.06 -2.07
CA GLN A 303 -19.57 16.86 -3.29
C GLN A 303 -19.19 18.30 -3.00
N SER A 304 -18.37 18.91 -3.86
CA SER A 304 -17.89 20.28 -3.74
C SER A 304 -17.16 20.60 -2.41
N ALA A 305 -16.72 19.59 -1.66
CA ALA A 305 -15.92 19.81 -0.47
C ALA A 305 -14.53 20.40 -0.81
N VAL A 306 -13.87 21.01 0.18
CA VAL A 306 -12.51 21.52 0.07
C VAL A 306 -11.65 20.83 1.12
N MET A 307 -10.90 19.83 0.69
CA MET A 307 -10.16 18.90 1.54
C MET A 307 -8.69 18.79 1.10
N ASP A 308 -8.14 19.91 0.63
CA ASP A 308 -6.73 20.01 0.24
C ASP A 308 -5.83 19.60 1.42
N ARG A 309 -4.80 18.79 1.16
CA ARG A 309 -3.85 18.26 2.16
C ARG A 309 -4.50 17.40 3.26
N ALA A 310 -5.76 17.00 3.11
CA ALA A 310 -6.39 16.09 4.07
C ALA A 310 -5.74 14.69 3.99
N ASP A 311 -5.72 14.01 5.12
CA ASP A 311 -5.18 12.67 5.26
C ASP A 311 -6.30 11.63 5.22
N PHE A 312 -6.32 10.82 4.17
CA PHE A 312 -7.26 9.73 3.91
C PHE A 312 -6.55 8.37 3.83
N ARG A 313 -5.33 8.24 4.35
CA ARG A 313 -4.64 6.95 4.37
C ARG A 313 -5.49 5.90 5.09
N ASP A 314 -5.48 4.69 4.57
CA ASP A 314 -6.26 3.55 5.09
C ASP A 314 -7.78 3.81 5.23
N THR A 315 -8.31 4.86 4.61
CA THR A 315 -9.72 5.25 4.73
C THR A 315 -10.60 4.41 3.80
N LYS A 316 -11.78 4.01 4.28
CA LYS A 316 -12.79 3.33 3.46
C LYS A 316 -13.66 4.38 2.78
N LEU A 317 -13.48 4.55 1.47
CA LEU A 317 -14.13 5.55 0.62
C LEU A 317 -14.95 4.91 -0.51
N ALA A 318 -15.23 3.61 -0.42
CA ALA A 318 -15.96 2.91 -1.47
C ALA A 318 -17.33 3.57 -1.73
N ASN A 319 -17.64 3.82 -3.00
CA ASN A 319 -18.85 4.51 -3.45
C ASN A 319 -19.06 5.93 -2.88
N ALA A 320 -18.05 6.55 -2.27
CA ALA A 320 -18.16 7.95 -1.82
C ALA A 320 -18.34 8.89 -3.02
N ASP A 321 -19.09 9.98 -2.83
CA ASP A 321 -19.39 10.96 -3.87
C ASP A 321 -18.52 12.21 -3.69
N PHE A 322 -17.45 12.29 -4.47
CA PHE A 322 -16.47 13.37 -4.49
C PHE A 322 -16.70 14.40 -5.59
N ARG A 323 -17.87 14.43 -6.23
CA ARG A 323 -18.07 15.30 -7.40
C ARG A 323 -17.73 16.75 -7.12
N GLY A 324 -16.82 17.31 -7.92
CA GLY A 324 -16.37 18.70 -7.81
C GLY A 324 -15.54 19.04 -6.57
N THR A 325 -15.04 18.05 -5.85
CA THR A 325 -14.25 18.25 -4.62
C THR A 325 -12.80 18.63 -4.93
N SER A 326 -12.23 19.51 -4.10
CA SER A 326 -10.80 19.82 -4.12
C SER A 326 -10.07 18.94 -3.11
N LEU A 327 -9.10 18.17 -3.58
CA LEU A 327 -8.30 17.18 -2.84
C LEU A 327 -6.80 17.36 -3.14
N LYS A 328 -6.36 18.60 -3.44
CA LYS A 328 -4.97 18.88 -3.84
C LYS A 328 -4.01 18.46 -2.73
N ASN A 329 -2.96 17.73 -3.11
CA ASN A 329 -1.95 17.21 -2.18
C ASN A 329 -2.54 16.37 -1.03
N GLY A 330 -3.73 15.78 -1.20
CA GLY A 330 -4.29 14.85 -0.22
C GLY A 330 -3.48 13.56 -0.14
N LEU A 331 -3.48 12.91 1.02
CA LEU A 331 -2.82 11.63 1.25
C LEU A 331 -3.85 10.52 1.18
N PHE A 332 -3.71 9.59 0.25
CA PHE A 332 -4.64 8.48 -0.01
C PHE A 332 -3.90 7.13 -0.06
N SER A 333 -2.67 7.03 0.47
CA SER A 333 -1.95 5.76 0.49
C SER A 333 -2.84 4.66 1.09
N ARG A 334 -2.99 3.54 0.37
CA ARG A 334 -3.84 2.39 0.75
C ARG A 334 -5.33 2.71 0.95
N ALA A 335 -5.82 3.88 0.54
CA ALA A 335 -7.24 4.20 0.63
C ALA A 335 -8.08 3.33 -0.32
N ASN A 336 -9.27 2.94 0.11
CA ASN A 336 -10.20 2.18 -0.72
C ASN A 336 -11.24 3.11 -1.35
N LEU A 337 -11.06 3.44 -2.62
CA LEU A 337 -11.91 4.30 -3.44
C LEU A 337 -12.73 3.50 -4.47
N VAL A 338 -12.96 2.20 -4.24
CA VAL A 338 -13.71 1.34 -5.18
C VAL A 338 -15.08 1.94 -5.48
N GLY A 339 -15.39 2.14 -6.77
CA GLY A 339 -16.67 2.71 -7.19
C GLY A 339 -16.91 4.17 -6.79
N ALA A 340 -15.90 4.87 -6.24
CA ALA A 340 -16.05 6.28 -5.85
C ALA A 340 -16.35 7.16 -7.07
N ASN A 341 -17.23 8.14 -6.88
CA ASN A 341 -17.61 9.07 -7.94
C ASN A 341 -16.76 10.34 -7.85
N LEU A 342 -15.75 10.43 -8.70
CA LEU A 342 -14.85 11.59 -8.83
C LEU A 342 -15.09 12.35 -10.16
N SER A 343 -16.28 12.21 -10.74
CA SER A 343 -16.66 12.97 -11.94
C SER A 343 -16.89 14.46 -11.63
N PRO A 344 -16.99 15.34 -12.63
CA PRO A 344 -17.28 16.74 -12.37
C PRO A 344 -18.67 16.92 -11.80
N LEU A 345 -18.80 17.85 -10.86
CA LEU A 345 -20.11 18.36 -10.48
C LEU A 345 -20.59 19.33 -11.57
N ILE A 346 -21.78 19.06 -12.11
CA ILE A 346 -22.34 19.80 -13.24
C ILE A 346 -23.37 20.82 -12.74
N PHE A 347 -23.15 22.09 -13.05
CA PHE A 347 -24.09 23.16 -12.79
C PHE A 347 -24.74 23.60 -14.11
N PRO A 348 -26.06 23.44 -14.27
CA PRO A 348 -26.76 24.00 -15.42
C PRO A 348 -26.84 25.52 -15.27
N ASN A 349 -26.46 26.24 -16.32
CA ASN A 349 -26.66 27.68 -16.40
C ASN A 349 -28.04 27.98 -17.03
N PRO A 350 -28.63 29.17 -16.77
CA PRO A 350 -29.91 29.57 -17.35
C PRO A 350 -29.93 29.61 -18.89
N ASP A 351 -28.76 29.80 -19.51
CA ASP A 351 -28.58 29.83 -20.97
C ASP A 351 -28.49 28.43 -21.61
N GLY A 352 -28.64 27.36 -20.82
CA GLY A 352 -28.53 25.97 -21.27
C GLY A 352 -27.09 25.44 -21.34
N SER A 353 -26.08 26.29 -21.13
CA SER A 353 -24.69 25.84 -20.98
C SER A 353 -24.50 25.13 -19.65
N LYS A 354 -23.43 24.33 -19.54
CA LYS A 354 -23.10 23.59 -18.33
C LYS A 354 -21.74 24.04 -17.81
N ARG A 355 -21.70 24.53 -16.57
CA ARG A 355 -20.44 24.78 -15.86
C ARG A 355 -20.02 23.50 -15.15
N LEU A 356 -18.82 23.01 -15.46
CA LEU A 356 -18.23 21.84 -14.82
C LEU A 356 -17.32 22.29 -13.68
N GLN A 357 -17.51 21.72 -12.49
CA GLN A 357 -16.54 21.79 -11.41
C GLN A 357 -15.87 20.43 -11.30
N ARG A 358 -14.63 20.35 -11.80
CA ARG A 358 -13.84 19.11 -11.82
C ARG A 358 -13.36 18.76 -10.42
N VAL A 359 -13.14 17.47 -10.18
CA VAL A 359 -12.38 17.02 -9.01
C VAL A 359 -10.91 17.35 -9.23
N ASN A 360 -10.25 17.85 -8.17
CA ASN A 360 -8.85 18.22 -8.23
C ASN A 360 -8.01 17.40 -7.25
N LEU A 361 -7.29 16.42 -7.78
CA LEU A 361 -6.32 15.56 -7.09
C LEU A 361 -4.87 15.94 -7.45
N SER A 362 -4.61 17.16 -7.93
CA SER A 362 -3.25 17.57 -8.30
C SER A 362 -2.30 17.45 -7.11
N GLY A 363 -1.16 16.78 -7.32
CA GLY A 363 -0.15 16.49 -6.31
C GLY A 363 -0.58 15.49 -5.22
N ALA A 364 -1.76 14.89 -5.32
CA ALA A 364 -2.21 13.91 -4.32
C ALA A 364 -1.35 12.64 -4.36
N ASN A 365 -1.12 12.04 -3.18
CA ASN A 365 -0.47 10.75 -3.06
C ASN A 365 -1.53 9.65 -3.00
N LEU A 366 -1.66 8.86 -4.07
CA LEU A 366 -2.60 7.74 -4.24
C LEU A 366 -1.85 6.40 -4.33
N ARG A 367 -0.62 6.31 -3.78
CA ARG A 367 0.17 5.08 -3.80
C ARG A 367 -0.59 3.92 -3.19
N TYR A 368 -0.64 2.78 -3.88
CA TYR A 368 -1.37 1.58 -3.42
C TYR A 368 -2.88 1.81 -3.15
N ALA A 369 -3.47 2.92 -3.60
CA ALA A 369 -4.90 3.14 -3.47
C ALA A 369 -5.68 2.20 -4.40
N ILE A 370 -6.86 1.77 -3.97
CA ILE A 370 -7.73 0.90 -4.76
C ILE A 370 -8.84 1.76 -5.37
N LEU A 371 -8.77 1.97 -6.68
CA LEU A 371 -9.67 2.81 -7.48
C LEU A 371 -10.49 1.99 -8.48
N SER A 372 -10.60 0.67 -8.28
CA SER A 372 -11.34 -0.18 -9.20
C SER A 372 -12.79 0.29 -9.35
N ASN A 373 -13.29 0.37 -10.58
CA ASN A 373 -14.62 0.89 -10.93
C ASN A 373 -14.89 2.35 -10.52
N ALA A 374 -13.88 3.10 -10.07
CA ALA A 374 -14.05 4.52 -9.76
C ALA A 374 -14.27 5.35 -11.03
N VAL A 375 -15.05 6.42 -10.92
CA VAL A 375 -15.32 7.34 -12.04
C VAL A 375 -14.45 8.58 -11.89
N LEU A 376 -13.34 8.63 -12.61
CA LEU A 376 -12.37 9.74 -12.63
C LEU A 376 -12.45 10.60 -13.90
N ALA A 377 -13.54 10.49 -14.67
CA ALA A 377 -13.70 11.24 -15.91
C ALA A 377 -13.53 12.75 -15.66
N ASP A 378 -12.77 13.43 -16.53
CA ASP A 378 -12.43 14.86 -16.42
C ASP A 378 -11.73 15.28 -15.10
N CYS A 379 -11.22 14.35 -14.29
CA CYS A 379 -10.51 14.66 -13.06
C CYS A 379 -9.12 15.27 -13.34
N LEU A 380 -8.67 16.18 -12.47
CA LEU A 380 -7.31 16.73 -12.52
C LEU A 380 -6.41 15.89 -11.61
N LEU A 381 -5.44 15.19 -12.17
CA LEU A 381 -4.45 14.34 -11.49
C LEU A 381 -3.01 14.84 -11.75
N VAL A 382 -2.87 16.13 -12.09
CA VAL A 382 -1.57 16.74 -12.43
C VAL A 382 -0.56 16.55 -11.30
N GLY A 383 0.54 15.87 -11.56
CA GLY A 383 1.59 15.58 -10.57
C GLY A 383 1.18 14.63 -9.44
N ALA A 384 0.04 13.94 -9.55
CA ALA A 384 -0.36 12.95 -8.55
C ALA A 384 0.53 11.71 -8.61
N ASP A 385 0.78 11.09 -7.46
CA ASP A 385 1.51 9.82 -7.38
C ASP A 385 0.51 8.66 -7.30
N LEU A 386 0.38 7.90 -8.38
CA LEU A 386 -0.48 6.72 -8.51
C LEU A 386 0.34 5.43 -8.52
N SER A 387 1.58 5.44 -8.03
CA SER A 387 2.44 4.25 -8.07
C SER A 387 1.75 3.07 -7.37
N TYR A 388 1.69 1.93 -8.05
CA TYR A 388 0.99 0.72 -7.59
C TYR A 388 -0.51 0.89 -7.28
N ALA A 389 -1.15 1.97 -7.72
CA ALA A 389 -2.60 2.12 -7.59
C ALA A 389 -3.31 1.06 -8.46
N VAL A 390 -4.37 0.47 -7.92
CA VAL A 390 -5.20 -0.52 -8.63
C VAL A 390 -6.37 0.21 -9.26
N MET A 391 -6.36 0.37 -10.58
CA MET A 391 -7.32 1.19 -11.33
C MET A 391 -8.14 0.35 -12.33
N HIS A 392 -8.49 -0.89 -11.93
CA HIS A 392 -9.24 -1.81 -12.79
C HIS A 392 -10.61 -1.25 -13.15
N ASP A 393 -10.99 -1.32 -14.43
CA ASP A 393 -12.32 -0.92 -14.92
C ASP A 393 -12.71 0.52 -14.51
N CYS A 394 -11.74 1.39 -14.22
CA CYS A 394 -12.02 2.78 -13.87
C CYS A 394 -12.32 3.62 -15.12
N ASP A 395 -13.09 4.70 -14.95
CA ASP A 395 -13.33 5.66 -16.03
C ASP A 395 -12.39 6.86 -15.90
N LEU A 396 -11.35 6.91 -16.72
CA LEU A 396 -10.37 8.00 -16.76
C LEU A 396 -10.59 8.94 -17.96
N ARG A 397 -11.72 8.84 -18.67
CA ARG A 397 -11.90 9.61 -19.91
C ARG A 397 -11.72 11.11 -19.68
N ARG A 398 -10.88 11.76 -20.50
CA ARG A 398 -10.53 13.19 -20.38
C ARG A 398 -9.87 13.60 -19.06
N ALA A 399 -9.39 12.66 -18.25
CA ALA A 399 -8.61 12.99 -17.07
C ALA A 399 -7.25 13.61 -17.47
N ASP A 400 -6.72 14.48 -16.61
CA ASP A 400 -5.42 15.11 -16.80
C ASP A 400 -4.37 14.52 -15.85
N LEU A 401 -3.51 13.68 -16.41
CA LEU A 401 -2.40 12.97 -15.77
C LEU A 401 -1.03 13.61 -16.11
N THR A 402 -0.99 14.89 -16.50
CA THR A 402 0.27 15.59 -16.77
C THR A 402 1.19 15.54 -15.54
N GLY A 403 2.43 15.07 -15.69
CA GLY A 403 3.39 14.91 -14.60
C GLY A 403 3.06 13.85 -13.55
N ALA A 404 1.98 13.06 -13.72
CA ALA A 404 1.64 12.02 -12.75
C ALA A 404 2.68 10.89 -12.73
N ILE A 405 2.94 10.34 -11.55
CA ILE A 405 3.83 9.18 -11.35
C ILE A 405 2.95 7.93 -11.41
N LEU A 406 3.27 7.01 -12.33
CA LEU A 406 2.42 5.86 -12.66
C LEU A 406 3.17 4.52 -12.52
N ASP A 407 4.23 4.50 -11.71
CA ASP A 407 5.11 3.33 -11.63
C ASP A 407 4.34 2.12 -11.12
N ASN A 408 4.20 1.09 -11.96
CA ASN A 408 3.42 -0.13 -11.70
C ASN A 408 1.93 0.11 -11.37
N ALA A 409 1.34 1.24 -11.75
CA ALA A 409 -0.10 1.43 -11.69
C ALA A 409 -0.81 0.44 -12.63
N ASP A 410 -1.90 -0.18 -12.17
CA ASP A 410 -2.63 -1.19 -12.93
C ASP A 410 -3.92 -0.62 -13.55
N PHE A 411 -3.91 -0.46 -14.87
CA PHE A 411 -5.02 0.08 -15.66
C PHE A 411 -5.87 -0.98 -16.37
N HIS A 412 -5.84 -2.25 -15.94
CA HIS A 412 -6.60 -3.31 -16.61
C HIS A 412 -8.09 -2.94 -16.77
N GLY A 413 -8.59 -2.89 -18.01
CA GLY A 413 -9.99 -2.54 -18.29
C GLY A 413 -10.34 -1.05 -18.14
N ALA A 414 -9.40 -0.18 -17.79
CA ALA A 414 -9.65 1.25 -17.63
C ALA A 414 -10.04 1.93 -18.96
N LEU A 415 -10.98 2.88 -18.90
CA LEU A 415 -11.39 3.70 -20.03
C LEU A 415 -10.47 4.92 -20.15
N LEU A 416 -9.56 4.91 -21.13
CA LEU A 416 -8.50 5.91 -21.28
C LEU A 416 -8.71 6.92 -22.43
N ASN A 417 -9.93 7.01 -22.99
CA ASN A 417 -10.19 7.88 -24.13
C ASN A 417 -9.93 9.35 -23.78
N ASP A 418 -9.19 10.05 -24.64
CA ASP A 418 -8.85 11.46 -24.52
C ASP A 418 -8.13 11.85 -23.21
N VAL A 419 -7.46 10.89 -22.55
CA VAL A 419 -6.61 11.17 -21.38
C VAL A 419 -5.43 12.05 -21.80
N ILE A 420 -5.17 13.10 -21.02
CA ILE A 420 -4.01 13.97 -21.18
C ILE A 420 -2.90 13.39 -20.30
N SER A 421 -1.78 12.98 -20.88
CA SER A 421 -0.63 12.47 -20.13
C SER A 421 0.67 12.72 -20.90
N ASP A 422 1.77 12.91 -20.17
CA ASP A 422 3.12 13.04 -20.75
C ASP A 422 3.67 11.69 -21.25
N ARG A 423 2.99 10.59 -20.95
CA ARG A 423 3.39 9.22 -21.31
C ARG A 423 2.22 8.49 -21.95
N LYS A 424 2.53 7.49 -22.78
CA LYS A 424 1.50 6.58 -23.30
C LYS A 424 0.99 5.69 -22.17
N LEU A 425 -0.33 5.61 -22.03
CA LEU A 425 -1.03 4.69 -21.14
C LEU A 425 -1.51 3.52 -22.00
N GLY A 426 -1.02 2.32 -21.73
CA GLY A 426 -1.29 1.13 -22.55
C GLY A 426 -0.44 -0.05 -22.17
#